data_AF-A0A7H1QD38-F1
#
_entry.id   AF-A0A7H1QD38-F1
#
_cell.length_a   1.000
_cell.length_b   1.000
_cell.length_c   1.000
_cell.angle_alpha   90.00
_cell.angle_beta   90.00
_cell.angle_gamma   90.00
#
_symmetry.space_group_name_H-M   'P 1'
#
loop_
_entity.id
_entity.type
_entity.pdbx_description
1 polymer ?
#
loop_
_entity_poly.entity_id
_entity_poly.type
_entity_poly.pdbx_seq_one_letter_code
_entity_poly.pdbx_strand_id
1 'polypeptide(L)'
;MGRAACGPVQGERRQGVRGRAKRQGLQKDLRALAANIRADAEGRYDSAEPGWRSGVEWALLWIENTASHLTEGRPGAGAGGRGQGVSPE
;
A
#
# COMPACT_ATOMS: atom_id res chain seq x y z
N MET A 1 41.04 6.55 -24.16
CA MET A 1 40.35 7.59 -23.39
C MET A 1 39.08 6.99 -22.81
N GLY A 2 39.14 6.47 -21.59
CA GLY A 2 37.97 5.91 -20.91
C GLY A 2 37.57 6.85 -19.79
N ARG A 3 36.36 7.41 -19.84
CA ARG A 3 35.70 7.95 -18.65
C ARG A 3 34.19 8.12 -18.84
N ALA A 4 33.50 7.37 -17.98
CA ALA A 4 32.23 7.71 -17.33
C ALA A 4 30.98 7.88 -18.21
N ALA A 5 30.30 6.76 -18.48
CA ALA A 5 28.84 6.75 -18.50
C ALA A 5 28.31 6.97 -17.05
N CYS A 6 28.38 8.21 -16.57
CA CYS A 6 27.77 8.63 -15.30
C CYS A 6 26.60 9.56 -15.62
N GLY A 7 25.48 8.95 -16.00
CA GLY A 7 24.24 9.62 -16.39
C GLY A 7 23.01 8.91 -15.79
N PRO A 8 21.80 9.47 -15.97
CA PRO A 8 20.59 9.40 -15.12
C PRO A 8 20.12 8.03 -14.60
N VAL A 9 20.60 6.93 -15.18
CA VAL A 9 20.26 5.55 -14.79
C VAL A 9 20.57 5.26 -13.30
N GLN A 10 21.61 5.87 -12.73
CA GLN A 10 21.92 5.71 -11.30
C GLN A 10 20.95 6.48 -10.40
N GLY A 11 20.44 7.62 -10.87
CA GLY A 11 19.46 8.44 -10.15
C GLY A 11 18.10 7.77 -10.08
N GLU A 12 17.60 7.22 -11.20
CA GLU A 12 16.34 6.47 -11.24
C GLU A 12 16.38 5.20 -10.38
N ARG A 13 17.49 4.46 -10.39
CA ARG A 13 17.66 3.30 -9.50
C ARG A 13 17.62 3.71 -8.03
N ARG A 14 18.28 4.81 -7.65
CA ARG A 14 18.25 5.35 -6.26
C ARG A 14 16.85 5.80 -5.86
N GLN A 15 16.12 6.46 -6.75
CA GLN A 15 14.72 6.87 -6.50
C GLN A 15 13.79 5.67 -6.36
N GLY A 16 13.94 4.64 -7.21
CA GLY A 16 13.17 3.40 -7.12
C GLY A 16 13.43 2.61 -5.83
N VAL A 17 14.68 2.55 -5.37
CA VAL A 17 15.05 1.94 -4.09
C VAL A 17 14.46 2.73 -2.92
N ARG A 18 14.57 4.07 -2.93
CA ARG A 18 13.97 4.93 -1.89
C ARG A 18 12.44 4.78 -1.84
N GLY A 19 11.79 4.69 -3.00
CA GLY A 19 10.35 4.47 -3.10
C GLY A 19 9.92 3.11 -2.52
N ARG A 20 10.69 2.04 -2.80
CA ARG A 20 10.46 0.72 -2.19
C ARG A 20 10.67 0.73 -0.67
N ALA A 21 11.74 1.35 -0.18
CA ALA A 21 12.02 1.46 1.25
C ALA A 21 10.92 2.22 2.00
N LYS A 22 10.41 3.31 1.41
CA LYS A 22 9.26 4.06 1.97
C LYS A 22 7.99 3.21 2.04
N ARG A 23 7.67 2.45 0.98
CA ARG A 23 6.49 1.57 0.96
C ARG A 23 6.60 0.43 1.97
N GLN A 24 7.78 -0.17 2.10
CA GLN A 24 8.04 -1.21 3.11
C GLN A 24 7.93 -0.66 4.53
N GLY A 25 8.47 0.54 4.79
CA GLY A 25 8.31 1.22 6.08
C GLY A 25 6.83 1.43 6.43
N LEU A 26 6.07 2.04 5.51
CA LEU A 26 4.65 2.27 5.71
C LEU A 26 3.85 0.97 5.90
N GLN A 27 4.17 -0.09 5.14
CA GLN A 27 3.56 -1.40 5.31
C GLN A 27 3.79 -1.96 6.72
N LYS A 28 5.02 -1.85 7.24
CA LYS A 28 5.36 -2.29 8.60
C LYS A 28 4.57 -1.48 9.63
N ASP A 29 4.50 -0.17 9.46
CA ASP A 29 3.79 0.72 10.39
C ASP A 29 2.28 0.42 10.41
N LEU A 30 1.67 0.14 9.25
CA LEU A 30 0.28 -0.28 9.16
C LEU A 30 0.02 -1.63 9.83
N ARG A 31 0.92 -2.60 9.68
CA ARG A 31 0.82 -3.89 10.37
C ARG A 31 0.94 -3.73 11.89
N ALA A 32 1.83 -2.86 12.35
CA ALA A 32 1.95 -2.53 13.77
C ALA A 32 0.68 -1.84 14.30
N LEU A 33 0.09 -0.93 13.53
CA LEU A 33 -1.17 -0.28 13.87
C LEU A 33 -2.31 -1.30 14.02
N ALA A 34 -2.45 -2.24 13.08
CA ALA A 34 -3.47 -3.29 13.18
C ALA A 34 -3.29 -4.14 14.45
N ALA A 35 -2.05 -4.52 14.78
CA ALA A 35 -1.77 -5.27 16.01
C ALA A 35 -2.13 -4.46 17.27
N ASN A 36 -1.79 -3.17 17.30
CA ASN A 36 -2.12 -2.30 18.42
C ASN A 36 -3.64 -2.15 18.59
N ILE A 37 -4.38 -2.00 17.49
CA ILE A 37 -5.85 -1.92 17.54
C ILE A 37 -6.47 -3.22 18.06
N ARG A 38 -5.95 -4.39 17.65
CA ARG A 38 -6.42 -5.69 18.15
C ARG A 38 -6.15 -5.84 19.65
N ALA A 39 -4.97 -5.44 20.12
CA ALA A 39 -4.64 -5.47 21.55
C ALA A 39 -5.46 -4.47 22.37
N ASP A 40 -5.73 -3.28 21.82
CA ASP A 40 -6.58 -2.25 22.41
C ASP A 40 -8.03 -2.74 22.56
N ALA A 41 -8.50 -3.47 21.55
CA ALA A 41 -9.81 -4.08 21.47
C ALA A 41 -10.02 -5.27 22.42
N GLU A 42 -8.95 -6.00 22.71
CA GLU A 42 -8.98 -7.20 23.56
C GLU A 42 -9.50 -6.83 24.96
N GLY A 43 -10.53 -7.53 25.43
CA GLY A 43 -11.22 -7.24 26.70
C GLY A 43 -12.21 -6.07 26.67
N ARG A 44 -12.14 -5.15 25.71
CA ARG A 44 -13.17 -4.11 25.50
C ARG A 44 -14.28 -4.54 24.56
N TYR A 45 -13.97 -5.44 23.63
CA TYR A 45 -14.95 -5.91 22.66
C TYR A 45 -16.10 -6.62 23.33
N ASP A 46 -15.87 -7.50 24.30
CA ASP A 46 -16.91 -8.33 24.92
C ASP A 46 -18.08 -7.52 25.50
N SER A 47 -17.87 -6.26 25.87
CA SER A 47 -18.91 -5.34 26.36
C SER A 47 -19.22 -4.17 25.42
N ALA A 48 -18.56 -4.07 24.25
CA ALA A 48 -18.80 -3.00 23.30
C ALA A 48 -20.08 -3.21 22.48
N GLU A 49 -20.76 -2.11 22.18
CA GLU A 49 -21.91 -2.07 21.29
C GLU A 49 -21.59 -2.72 19.92
N PRO A 50 -22.53 -3.45 19.31
CA PRO A 50 -22.29 -4.15 18.04
C PRO A 50 -21.75 -3.25 16.92
N GLY A 51 -22.23 -2.00 16.83
CA GLY A 51 -21.75 -1.03 15.84
C GLY A 51 -20.28 -0.63 16.04
N TRP A 52 -19.81 -0.57 17.29
CA TRP A 52 -18.41 -0.30 17.60
C TRP A 52 -17.53 -1.45 17.12
N ARG A 53 -17.90 -2.71 17.44
CA ARG A 53 -17.16 -3.89 16.99
C ARG A 53 -17.03 -3.93 15.46
N SER A 54 -18.14 -3.77 14.75
CA SER A 54 -18.15 -3.75 13.28
C SER A 54 -17.28 -2.64 12.70
N GLY A 55 -17.26 -1.46 13.34
CA GLY A 55 -16.40 -0.34 12.91
C GLY A 55 -14.91 -0.66 13.01
N VAL A 56 -14.50 -1.34 14.08
CA VAL A 56 -13.09 -1.71 14.24
C VAL A 56 -12.70 -2.90 13.35
N GLU A 57 -13.58 -3.89 13.17
CA GLU A 57 -13.37 -4.96 12.18
C GLU A 57 -13.18 -4.39 10.76
N TRP A 58 -14.01 -3.42 10.37
CA TRP A 58 -13.87 -2.73 9.10
C TRP A 58 -12.52 -1.98 9.00
N ALA A 59 -12.10 -1.29 10.06
CA ALA A 59 -10.83 -0.58 10.10
C ALA A 59 -9.64 -1.54 9.94
N LEU A 60 -9.65 -2.68 10.65
CA LEU A 60 -8.62 -3.72 10.54
C LEU A 60 -8.54 -4.27 9.11
N LEU A 61 -9.68 -4.59 8.50
CA LEU A 61 -9.74 -5.06 7.11
C LEU A 61 -9.14 -4.04 6.14
N TRP A 62 -9.45 -2.76 6.31
CA TRP A 62 -8.92 -1.69 5.46
C TRP A 62 -7.39 -1.54 5.58
N ILE A 63 -6.87 -1.60 6.81
CA ILE A 63 -5.42 -1.51 7.08
C ILE A 63 -4.68 -2.69 6.43
N GLU A 64 -5.17 -3.91 6.60
CA GLU A 64 -4.54 -5.12 6.07
C GLU A 64 -4.53 -5.15 4.53
N ASN A 65 -5.64 -4.75 3.92
CA ASN A 65 -5.74 -4.59 2.46
C ASN A 65 -4.74 -3.55 1.95
N THR A 66 -4.66 -2.40 2.61
CA THR A 66 -3.74 -1.31 2.23
C THR A 66 -2.28 -1.74 2.38
N ALA A 67 -1.93 -2.42 3.47
CA ALA A 67 -0.59 -2.94 3.70
C ALA A 67 -0.18 -3.98 2.63
N SER A 68 -1.14 -4.77 2.13
CA SER A 68 -0.91 -5.77 1.07
C SER A 68 -0.61 -5.10 -0.27
N HIS A 69 -1.39 -4.07 -0.64
CA HIS A 69 -1.16 -3.26 -1.86
C HIS A 69 0.12 -2.42 -1.84
N LEU A 70 0.80 -2.27 -0.71
CA LEU A 70 2.12 -1.63 -0.64
C LEU A 70 3.28 -2.59 -0.96
N THR A 71 3.03 -3.90 -0.85
CA THR A 71 3.97 -4.96 -1.21
C THR A 71 3.96 -5.20 -2.72
N GLU A 72 2.76 -5.22 -3.29
CA GLU A 72 2.52 -5.27 -4.72
C GLU A 72 2.83 -3.89 -5.29
N GLY A 73 3.99 -3.75 -5.94
CA GLY A 73 4.38 -2.47 -6.53
C GLY A 73 3.31 -2.00 -7.50
N ARG A 74 2.51 -0.99 -7.12
CA ARG A 74 1.59 -0.30 -8.03
C ARG A 74 2.39 0.16 -9.26
N PRO A 75 2.08 -0.31 -10.48
CA PRO A 75 2.46 0.43 -11.67
C PRO A 75 1.63 1.71 -11.64
N GLY A 76 2.27 2.82 -11.27
CA GLY A 76 1.71 4.13 -11.52
C GLY A 76 1.72 4.42 -13.01
N ALA A 77 0.66 5.06 -13.50
CA ALA A 77 0.48 5.62 -14.83
C ALA A 77 0.17 4.63 -15.98
N GLY A 78 -1.10 4.25 -16.05
CA GLY A 78 -1.76 3.68 -17.23
C GLY A 78 -3.23 4.10 -17.30
N ALA A 79 -3.57 5.30 -16.83
CA ALA A 79 -4.86 5.92 -17.12
C ALA A 79 -4.80 6.42 -18.58
N GLY A 80 -5.18 5.57 -19.52
CA GLY A 80 -5.14 5.88 -20.94
C GLY A 80 -5.41 4.66 -21.82
N GLY A 81 -6.47 3.91 -21.52
CA GLY A 81 -6.85 2.72 -22.28
C GLY A 81 -8.36 2.59 -22.41
N ARG A 82 -9.08 3.71 -22.53
CA ARG A 82 -10.49 3.70 -22.98
C ARG A 82 -10.49 3.75 -24.50
N GLY A 83 -10.18 2.62 -25.11
CA GLY A 83 -10.36 2.34 -26.53
C GLY A 83 -11.11 1.04 -26.68
N GLN A 84 -12.37 1.01 -26.19
CA GLN A 84 -13.33 0.00 -26.62
C GLN A 84 -13.59 0.25 -28.11
N GLY A 85 -12.84 -0.43 -28.96
CA GLY A 85 -13.16 -0.57 -30.38
C GLY A 85 -14.35 -1.51 -30.49
N VAL A 86 -15.55 -0.93 -30.44
CA VAL A 86 -16.76 -1.56 -30.98
C VAL A 86 -17.34 -0.59 -32.00
N SER A 87 -16.95 -0.76 -33.25
CA SER A 87 -17.74 -0.30 -34.39
C SER A 87 -18.41 -1.53 -35.00
N PRO A 88 -19.75 -1.59 -35.01
CA PRO A 88 -20.47 -2.56 -35.81
C PRO A 88 -20.53 -2.04 -37.25
N GLU A 89 -20.16 -2.87 -38.23
CA GLU A 89 -20.80 -3.04 -39.54
C GLU A 89 -20.46 -4.43 -40.09
#